data_AF-A0A7C4SQP4-F1
#
_entry.id   AF-A0A7C4SQP4-F1
#
_cell.length_a   1.000
_cell.length_b   1.000
_cell.length_c   1.000
_cell.angle_alpha   90.00
_cell.angle_beta   90.00
_cell.angle_gamma   90.00
#
_symmetry.space_group_name_H-M   'P 1'
#
loop_
_entity.id
_entity.type
_entity.pdbx_description
1 polymer ?
#
loop_
_entity_poly.entity_id
_entity_poly.type
_entity_poly.pdbx_seq_one_letter_code
_entity_poly.pdbx_strand_id
1 'polypeptide(L)'
;MKSNPSTSGMQRRVSQARSRAERRAWEYRQRHLAKGVWFRIRRLLAEASSAWEIPEEACARLLAEGFEPQRPGLEIEPPKVILFVPEARLCEIHDRRPLPLRLGPEFLAARHIALVRFE
;
A
#
# COMPACT_ATOMS: atom_id res chain seq x y z
N MET A 1 10.55 -35.46 -29.69
CA MET A 1 9.09 -35.19 -29.61
C MET A 1 8.87 -33.69 -29.57
N LYS A 2 8.03 -33.17 -30.47
CA LYS A 2 7.68 -31.75 -30.62
C LYS A 2 6.76 -31.31 -29.46
N SER A 3 6.91 -30.04 -29.08
CA SER A 3 6.57 -29.36 -27.83
C SER A 3 5.09 -29.35 -27.42
N ASN A 4 4.77 -29.28 -26.12
CA ASN A 4 3.49 -28.75 -25.63
C ASN A 4 3.70 -27.49 -24.76
N PRO A 5 3.86 -26.30 -25.38
CA PRO A 5 3.99 -25.01 -24.70
C PRO A 5 2.65 -24.49 -24.10
N SER A 6 1.56 -25.24 -24.28
CA SER A 6 0.19 -24.84 -23.91
C SER A 6 -0.07 -24.85 -22.40
N THR A 7 0.56 -25.76 -21.65
CA THR A 7 0.27 -25.96 -20.22
C THR A 7 0.81 -24.81 -19.36
N SER A 8 1.99 -24.27 -19.68
CA SER A 8 2.61 -23.16 -18.94
C SER A 8 1.87 -21.83 -19.16
N GLY A 9 1.44 -21.55 -20.39
CA GLY A 9 0.62 -20.38 -20.70
C GLY A 9 -0.77 -20.45 -20.06
N MET A 10 -1.35 -21.64 -19.98
CA MET A 10 -2.63 -21.89 -19.32
C MET A 10 -2.52 -21.71 -17.79
N GLN A 11 -1.48 -22.25 -17.15
CA GLN A 11 -1.22 -22.07 -15.72
C GLN A 11 -0.97 -20.61 -15.34
N ARG A 12 -0.21 -19.86 -16.16
CA ARG A 12 0.03 -18.43 -15.94
C ARG A 12 -1.26 -17.60 -16.05
N ARG A 13 -2.12 -17.92 -17.01
CA ARG A 13 -3.43 -17.27 -17.17
C ARG A 13 -4.38 -17.60 -16.02
N VAL A 14 -4.40 -18.84 -15.55
CA VAL A 14 -5.20 -19.27 -14.39
C VAL A 14 -4.72 -18.57 -13.11
N SER A 15 -3.41 -18.45 -12.90
CA SER A 15 -2.84 -17.74 -11.74
C SER A 15 -3.17 -16.24 -11.76
N GLN A 16 -3.11 -15.60 -12.93
CA GLN A 16 -3.49 -14.19 -13.09
C GLN A 16 -5.01 -13.97 -12.98
N ALA A 17 -5.83 -14.94 -13.37
CA ALA A 17 -7.28 -14.88 -13.20
C ALA A 17 -7.66 -15.03 -11.72
N ARG A 18 -7.01 -15.96 -10.98
CA ARG A 18 -7.20 -16.13 -9.53
C ARG A 18 -6.79 -14.90 -8.75
N SER A 19 -5.60 -14.35 -9.00
CA SER A 19 -5.14 -13.13 -8.32
C SER A 19 -6.05 -11.91 -8.58
N ARG A 20 -6.63 -11.81 -9.79
CA ARG A 20 -7.63 -10.75 -10.10
C ARG A 20 -8.97 -11.01 -9.43
N ALA A 21 -9.41 -12.26 -9.34
CA ALA A 21 -10.64 -12.64 -8.66
C ALA A 21 -10.54 -12.44 -7.13
N GLU A 22 -9.41 -12.78 -6.52
CA GLU A 22 -9.15 -12.55 -5.08
C GLU A 22 -9.12 -11.06 -4.75
N ARG A 23 -8.49 -10.25 -5.59
CA ARG A 23 -8.44 -8.79 -5.45
C ARG A 23 -9.82 -8.16 -5.60
N ARG A 24 -10.60 -8.58 -6.61
CA ARG A 24 -11.99 -8.12 -6.77
C ARG A 24 -12.90 -8.60 -5.65
N ALA A 25 -12.74 -9.83 -5.17
CA ALA A 25 -13.50 -10.36 -4.05
C ALA A 25 -13.16 -9.65 -2.73
N TRP A 26 -11.91 -9.22 -2.56
CA TRP A 26 -11.49 -8.35 -1.46
C TRP A 26 -12.04 -6.93 -1.61
N GLU A 27 -11.94 -6.31 -2.78
CA GLU A 27 -12.52 -4.99 -3.11
C GLU A 27 -14.04 -4.98 -2.91
N TYR A 28 -14.73 -6.07 -3.29
CA TYR A 28 -16.17 -6.26 -3.16
C TYR A 28 -16.60 -6.44 -1.69
N ARG A 29 -15.84 -7.20 -0.90
CA ARG A 29 -16.06 -7.36 0.56
C ARG A 29 -15.84 -6.04 1.30
N GLN A 30 -14.85 -5.27 0.89
CA GLN A 30 -14.51 -3.99 1.53
C GLN A 30 -15.44 -2.83 1.16
N ARG A 31 -16.17 -2.93 0.05
CA ARG A 31 -17.08 -1.86 -0.43
C ARG A 31 -18.29 -1.58 0.48
N HIS A 32 -18.70 -2.57 1.28
CA HIS A 32 -19.85 -2.46 2.18
C HIS A 32 -19.49 -2.57 3.68
N LEU A 33 -18.26 -3.00 4.01
CA LEU A 33 -17.80 -3.21 5.39
C LEU A 33 -16.81 -2.14 5.88
N ALA A 34 -16.18 -1.38 4.99
CA ALA A 34 -15.26 -0.31 5.36
C ALA A 34 -16.05 0.94 5.76
N LYS A 35 -16.29 1.13 7.07
CA LYS A 35 -16.91 2.30 7.72
C LYS A 35 -16.20 3.63 7.36
N GLY A 36 -16.29 4.07 6.11
CA GLY A 36 -15.58 5.22 5.56
C GLY A 36 -14.05 5.10 5.52
N VAL A 37 -13.45 3.91 5.76
CA VAL A 37 -11.98 3.75 5.82
C VAL A 37 -11.32 4.19 4.51
N TRP A 38 -11.85 3.76 3.37
CA TRP A 38 -11.32 4.15 2.06
C TRP A 38 -11.40 5.65 1.81
N PHE A 39 -12.49 6.29 2.28
CA PHE A 39 -12.63 7.74 2.20
C PHE A 39 -11.59 8.43 3.08
N ARG A 40 -11.38 7.93 4.31
CA ARG A 40 -10.33 8.45 5.20
C ARG A 40 -8.93 8.27 4.62
N ILE A 41 -8.62 7.14 3.98
CA ILE A 41 -7.32 6.97 3.29
C ILE A 41 -7.19 7.95 2.12
N ARG A 42 -8.24 8.14 1.31
CA ARG A 42 -8.22 9.16 0.24
C ARG A 42 -7.99 10.55 0.81
N ARG A 43 -8.56 10.87 1.96
CA ARG A 43 -8.33 12.13 2.66
C ARG A 43 -6.87 12.26 3.12
N LEU A 44 -6.27 11.21 3.70
CA LEU A 44 -4.84 11.22 4.04
C LEU A 44 -3.97 11.50 2.81
N LEU A 45 -4.28 10.87 1.67
CA LEU A 45 -3.57 11.10 0.41
C LEU A 45 -3.77 12.52 -0.14
N ALA A 46 -4.97 13.09 0.02
CA ALA A 46 -5.25 14.46 -0.39
C ALA A 46 -4.54 15.52 0.47
N GLU A 47 -4.22 15.18 1.72
CA GLU A 47 -3.45 16.01 2.64
C GLU A 47 -1.92 15.86 2.44
N ALA A 48 -1.48 14.94 1.57
CA ALA A 48 -0.08 14.62 1.35
C ALA A 48 0.46 15.22 0.04
N SER A 49 1.62 15.86 0.11
CA SER A 49 2.39 16.36 -1.04
C SER A 49 3.18 15.26 -1.74
N SER A 50 3.59 14.22 -1.00
CA SER A 50 4.23 13.02 -1.56
C SER A 50 3.98 11.77 -0.71
N ALA A 51 4.12 10.60 -1.33
CA ALA A 51 3.98 9.30 -0.69
C ALA A 51 5.13 8.38 -1.04
N TRP A 52 5.57 7.58 -0.07
CA TRP A 52 6.75 6.73 -0.20
C TRP A 52 6.52 5.40 0.50
N GLU A 53 6.89 4.31 -0.14
CA GLU A 53 7.09 3.04 0.54
C GLU A 53 8.44 3.10 1.24
N ILE A 54 8.48 2.70 2.51
CA ILE A 54 9.70 2.65 3.31
C ILE A 54 10.01 1.22 3.76
N PRO A 55 11.29 0.88 4.01
CA PRO A 55 11.66 -0.40 4.60
C PRO A 55 11.01 -0.60 5.98
N GLU A 56 10.80 -1.85 6.37
CA GLU A 56 10.21 -2.21 7.68
C GLU A 56 11.06 -1.69 8.84
N GLU A 57 12.39 -1.79 8.73
CA GLU A 57 13.33 -1.32 9.73
C GLU A 57 13.27 0.19 9.89
N ALA A 58 13.07 0.92 8.79
CA ALA A 58 12.88 2.37 8.83
C ALA A 58 11.54 2.73 9.49
N CYS A 59 10.48 1.98 9.17
CA CYS A 59 9.18 2.14 9.80
C CYS A 59 9.24 1.91 11.31
N ALA A 60 9.91 0.83 11.76
CA ALA A 60 10.09 0.52 13.16
C ALA A 60 10.86 1.63 13.91
N ARG A 61 11.90 2.20 13.29
CA ARG A 61 12.62 3.35 13.87
C ARG A 61 11.71 4.57 14.02
N LEU A 62 10.93 4.92 12.99
CA LEU A 62 9.99 6.04 13.09
C LEU A 62 8.95 5.83 14.20
N LEU A 63 8.41 4.61 14.34
CA LEU A 63 7.50 4.30 15.44
C LEU A 63 8.19 4.48 16.81
N ALA A 64 9.44 4.07 16.95
CA ALA A 64 10.23 4.26 18.17
C ALA A 64 10.60 5.73 18.43
N GLU A 65 10.76 6.54 17.38
CA GLU A 65 10.95 7.99 17.43
C GLU A 65 9.66 8.74 17.84
N GLY A 66 8.50 8.04 17.92
CA GLY A 66 7.23 8.59 18.36
C GLY A 66 6.26 8.98 17.25
N PHE A 67 6.54 8.61 16.00
CA PHE A 67 5.61 8.82 14.89
C PHE A 67 4.40 7.89 15.02
N GLU A 68 3.20 8.44 14.96
CA GLU A 68 1.99 7.65 15.14
C GLU A 68 1.38 7.13 13.83
N PRO A 69 1.02 5.82 13.78
CA PRO A 69 0.35 5.23 12.64
C PRO A 69 -1.07 5.79 12.47
N GLN A 70 -1.39 6.16 11.24
CA GLN A 70 -2.72 6.63 10.89
C GLN A 70 -3.73 5.48 10.98
N ARG A 71 -4.73 5.64 11.86
CA ARG A 71 -5.79 4.64 12.10
C ARG A 71 -6.39 4.02 10.84
N PRO A 72 -6.72 4.77 9.76
CA PRO A 72 -7.29 4.17 8.57
C PRO A 72 -6.42 3.09 7.92
N GLY A 73 -5.10 3.13 8.07
CA GLY A 73 -4.19 2.10 7.58
C GLY A 73 -4.28 0.80 8.40
N LEU A 74 -4.54 0.90 9.71
CA LEU A 74 -4.67 -0.26 10.59
C LEU A 74 -6.05 -0.94 10.47
N GLU A 75 -7.04 -0.24 9.93
CA GLU A 75 -8.42 -0.74 9.77
C GLU A 75 -8.65 -1.53 8.47
N ILE A 76 -7.66 -1.60 7.58
CA ILE A 76 -7.72 -2.39 6.34
C ILE A 76 -6.96 -3.72 6.49
N GLU A 77 -7.33 -4.73 5.71
CA GLU A 77 -6.67 -6.04 5.68
C GLU A 77 -5.94 -6.22 4.32
N PRO A 78 -4.64 -6.51 4.26
CA PRO A 78 -3.71 -6.55 5.38
C PRO A 78 -3.49 -5.15 5.99
N PRO A 79 -3.26 -5.06 7.32
CA PRO A 79 -2.94 -3.80 7.97
C PRO A 79 -1.75 -3.12 7.32
N LYS A 80 -1.83 -1.79 7.22
CA LYS A 80 -0.77 -0.92 6.72
C LYS A 80 -0.38 0.08 7.78
N VAL A 81 0.92 0.27 7.93
CA VAL A 81 1.47 1.35 8.74
C VAL A 81 1.62 2.56 7.83
N ILE A 82 0.78 3.58 8.03
CA ILE A 82 0.85 4.84 7.31
C ILE A 82 1.28 5.90 8.31
N LEU A 83 2.37 6.62 8.04
CA LEU A 83 2.93 7.65 8.92
C LEU A 83 2.98 8.98 8.17
N PHE A 84 2.67 10.09 8.85
CA PHE A 84 3.08 11.41 8.36
C PHE A 84 4.47 11.72 8.90
N VAL A 85 5.41 12.01 8.01
CA VAL A 85 6.82 12.20 8.32
C VAL A 85 7.29 13.53 7.70
N PRO A 86 8.00 14.40 8.44
CA PRO A 86 8.63 15.58 7.87
C PRO A 86 9.57 15.22 6.72
N GLU A 87 9.61 16.05 5.68
CA GLU A 87 10.45 15.79 4.50
C GLU A 87 11.93 15.61 4.86
N ALA A 88 12.45 16.44 5.77
CA ALA A 88 13.82 16.32 6.26
C ALA A 88 14.11 14.92 6.83
N ARG A 89 13.19 14.36 7.62
CA ARG A 89 13.36 13.04 8.21
C ARG A 89 13.23 11.93 7.16
N LEU A 90 12.33 12.09 6.19
CA LEU A 90 12.20 11.16 5.07
C LEU A 90 13.48 11.08 4.24
N CYS A 91 14.20 12.19 4.05
CA CYS A 91 15.44 12.25 3.27
C CYS A 91 16.54 11.34 3.82
N GLU A 92 16.57 11.13 5.12
CA GLU A 92 17.52 10.24 5.83
C GLU A 92 17.16 8.75 5.71
N ILE A 93 15.98 8.40 5.19
CA ILE A 93 15.58 7.00 4.98
C ILE A 93 16.13 6.50 3.65
N HIS A 94 17.10 5.59 3.72
CA HIS A 94 17.61 4.85 2.56
C HIS A 94 16.58 3.84 2.02
N ASP A 95 16.69 3.49 0.74
CA ASP A 95 15.85 2.51 0.03
C ASP A 95 14.33 2.78 0.00
N ARG A 96 13.92 4.02 0.28
CA ARG A 96 12.54 4.46 0.06
C ARG A 96 12.19 4.44 -1.43
N ARG A 97 10.96 4.06 -1.75
CA ARG A 97 10.45 4.04 -3.13
C ARG A 97 9.27 5.00 -3.29
N PRO A 98 9.25 5.85 -4.32
CA PRO A 98 8.14 6.77 -4.52
C PRO A 98 6.85 6.00 -4.84
N LEU A 99 5.75 6.40 -4.22
CA LEU A 99 4.41 5.89 -4.50
C LEU A 99 3.56 6.97 -5.17
N PRO A 100 2.72 6.60 -6.16
CA PRO A 100 1.72 7.52 -6.67
C PRO A 100 0.74 7.96 -5.57
N LEU A 101 0.41 9.26 -5.51
CA LEU A 101 -0.62 9.82 -4.60
C LEU A 101 -2.05 9.47 -5.04
N ARG A 102 -2.34 8.18 -5.12
CA ARG A 102 -3.66 7.66 -5.44
C ARG A 102 -3.82 6.28 -4.82
N LEU A 103 -5.07 5.90 -4.58
CA LEU A 103 -5.40 4.51 -4.24
C LEU A 103 -5.26 3.64 -5.49
N GLY A 104 -4.04 3.15 -5.71
CA GLY A 104 -3.66 2.25 -6.80
C GLY A 104 -3.01 0.96 -6.30
N PRO A 105 -2.72 0.02 -7.21
CA PRO A 105 -2.08 -1.25 -6.87
C PRO A 105 -0.78 -1.10 -6.08
N GLU A 106 0.01 -0.07 -6.37
CA GLU A 106 1.29 0.21 -5.72
C GLU A 106 1.09 0.56 -4.24
N PHE A 107 0.16 1.49 -3.95
CA PHE A 107 -0.21 1.85 -2.58
C PHE A 107 -0.85 0.66 -1.83
N LEU A 108 -1.68 -0.12 -2.53
CA LEU A 108 -2.32 -1.30 -1.93
C LEU A 108 -1.33 -2.45 -1.69
N ALA A 109 -0.20 -2.51 -2.40
CA ALA A 109 0.86 -3.48 -2.16
C ALA A 109 1.80 -3.06 -1.01
N ALA A 110 2.11 -1.76 -0.89
CA ALA A 110 3.01 -1.23 0.13
C ALA A 110 2.46 -1.45 1.54
N ARG A 111 3.27 -1.99 2.46
CA ARG A 111 2.86 -2.24 3.86
C ARG A 111 3.22 -1.12 4.81
N HIS A 112 4.35 -0.45 4.55
CA HIS A 112 4.87 0.66 5.35
C HIS A 112 4.98 1.89 4.45
N ILE A 113 4.23 2.93 4.78
CA ILE A 113 4.02 4.08 3.93
C ILE A 113 4.33 5.35 4.73
N ALA A 114 5.24 6.17 4.22
CA ALA A 114 5.47 7.52 4.69
C ALA A 114 4.77 8.51 3.77
N LEU A 115 4.02 9.44 4.36
CA LEU A 115 3.38 10.57 3.69
C LEU A 115 4.05 11.86 4.16
N VAL A 116 4.29 12.79 3.25
CA VAL A 116 4.73 14.15 3.57
C VAL A 116 3.54 15.07 3.36
N ARG A 117 3.28 16.01 4.27
CA ARG A 117 2.17 16.98 4.11
C ARG A 117 2.53 18.08 3.12
N PHE A 118 1.53 18.76 2.58
CA PHE A 118 1.74 20.10 2.02
C PHE A 118 2.18 21.05 3.15
N GLU A 119 3.13 21.95 2.85
CA GLU A 119 3.45 23.09 3.72
C GLU A 119 2.30 24.10 3.74
#